data_AF-A0A8H2PKH2-F1
#
_entry.id   AF-A0A8H2PKH2-F1
#
_cell.length_a   1.000
_cell.length_b   1.000
_cell.length_c   1.000
_cell.angle_alpha   90.00
_cell.angle_beta   90.00
_cell.angle_gamma   90.00
#
_symmetry.space_group_name_H-M   'P 1'
#
loop_
_entity.id
_entity.type
_entity.pdbx_description
1 polymer ?
#
loop_
_entity_poly.entity_id
_entity_poly.type
_entity_poly.pdbx_seq_one_letter_code
_entity_poly.pdbx_strand_id
1 'polypeptide(L)'
;MGKNRVWVEGTIVAALAMVLSLIPIQIGSSFSISLGQIPLTLFALRREAKAGMLAGFIWGILHFPLGQVYYLSVVQVLIEYPIAYTFAGAAGL
;
A
#
# COMPACT_ATOMS: atom_id res chain seq x y z
N MET A 1 3.33 -23.47 -11.49
CA MET A 1 3.02 -22.03 -11.67
C MET A 1 4.32 -21.22 -11.64
N GLY A 2 4.55 -20.31 -12.59
CA GLY A 2 5.82 -19.59 -12.71
C GLY A 2 6.07 -18.62 -11.55
N LYS A 3 7.32 -18.59 -11.06
CA LYS A 3 7.79 -17.76 -9.93
C LYS A 3 7.39 -16.27 -10.03
N ASN A 4 7.24 -15.75 -11.25
CA ASN A 4 6.96 -14.34 -11.50
C ASN A 4 5.50 -13.95 -11.29
N ARG A 5 4.56 -14.91 -11.29
CA ARG A 5 3.13 -14.62 -11.22
C ARG A 5 2.73 -13.91 -9.93
N VAL A 6 3.32 -14.30 -8.80
CA VAL A 6 3.02 -13.68 -7.49
C VAL A 6 3.42 -12.21 -7.47
N TRP A 7 4.57 -11.87 -8.07
CA TRP A 7 5.04 -10.50 -8.16
C TRP A 7 4.15 -9.64 -9.05
N VAL A 8 3.74 -10.17 -10.21
CA VAL A 8 2.80 -9.47 -11.10
C VAL A 8 1.45 -9.22 -10.41
N GLU A 9 0.90 -10.22 -9.71
CA GLU A 9 -0.32 -10.05 -8.92
C GLU A 9 -0.14 -8.96 -7.85
N GLY A 10 0.99 -8.96 -7.14
CA GLY A 10 1.31 -7.94 -6.14
C GLY A 10 1.40 -6.53 -6.71
N THR A 11 2.01 -6.36 -7.90
CA THR A 11 2.05 -5.06 -8.58
C THR A 11 0.66 -4.59 -9.00
N ILE A 12 -0.19 -5.48 -9.51
CA ILE A 12 -1.58 -5.15 -9.86
C ILE A 12 -2.35 -4.71 -8.61
N VAL A 13 -2.17 -5.42 -7.50
CA VAL A 13 -2.81 -5.08 -6.22
C VAL A 13 -2.32 -3.73 -5.69
N ALA A 14 -1.02 -3.45 -5.78
CA ALA A 14 -0.47 -2.15 -5.37
C ALA A 14 -1.04 -1.00 -6.23
N ALA A 15 -1.14 -1.20 -7.55
CA ALA A 15 -1.75 -0.23 -8.45
C ALA A 15 -3.24 -0.03 -8.17
N LEU A 16 -3.98 -1.11 -7.91
CA LEU A 16 -5.39 -1.05 -7.53
C LEU A 16 -5.58 -0.31 -6.20
N ALA A 17 -4.76 -0.63 -5.19
CA ALA A 17 -4.78 0.05 -3.91
C ALA A 17 -4.51 1.55 -4.06
N MET A 18 -3.56 1.92 -4.93
CA MET A 18 -3.27 3.32 -5.24
C MET A 18 -4.45 4.03 -5.90
N VAL A 19 -5.10 3.40 -6.90
CA VAL A 19 -6.29 3.99 -7.55
C VAL A 19 -7.41 4.22 -6.53
N LEU A 20 -7.61 3.27 -5.60
CA LEU A 20 -8.60 3.41 -4.53
C LEU A 20 -8.23 4.53 -3.53
N SER A 21 -6.95 4.80 -3.30
CA SER A 21 -6.50 5.94 -2.48
C SER A 21 -6.87 7.30 -3.07
N LEU A 22 -7.15 7.39 -4.37
CA LEU A 22 -7.53 8.65 -5.02
C LEU A 22 -9.00 9.03 -4.78
N ILE A 23 -9.80 8.13 -4.20
CA ILE A 23 -11.20 8.41 -3.89
C ILE A 23 -11.25 9.28 -2.61
N PRO A 24 -11.78 10.51 -2.66
CA PRO A 24 -11.72 11.44 -1.53
C PRO A 24 -12.80 11.09 -0.49
N ILE A 25 -12.41 10.30 0.51
CA ILE A 25 -13.26 9.87 1.64
C ILE A 25 -12.69 10.30 3.00
N GLN A 26 -11.81 11.30 2.98
CA GLN A 26 -11.25 11.91 4.18
C GLN A 26 -12.22 12.89 4.85
N ILE A 27 -12.17 12.94 6.18
CA ILE A 27 -12.86 13.93 7.01
C ILE A 27 -11.78 14.77 7.70
N GLY A 28 -11.57 15.99 7.19
CA GLY A 28 -10.44 16.82 7.61
C GLY A 28 -9.09 16.22 7.21
N SER A 29 -8.04 16.58 7.95
CA SER A 29 -6.65 16.16 7.68
C SER A 29 -6.24 14.86 8.37
N SER A 30 -7.02 14.40 9.35
CA SER A 30 -6.57 13.37 10.31
C SER A 30 -7.39 12.08 10.28
N PHE A 31 -8.54 12.08 9.59
CA PHE A 31 -9.37 10.91 9.44
C PHE A 31 -9.55 10.56 7.96
N SER A 32 -9.23 9.32 7.61
CA SER A 32 -9.45 8.78 6.28
C SER A 32 -9.68 7.28 6.36
N ILE A 33 -10.59 6.77 5.53
CA ILE A 33 -10.83 5.34 5.37
C ILE A 33 -9.95 4.86 4.22
N SER A 34 -8.98 3.97 4.47
CA SER A 34 -8.06 3.51 3.42
C SER A 34 -8.65 2.33 2.64
N LEU A 35 -9.34 2.61 1.53
CA LEU A 35 -9.94 1.56 0.68
C LEU A 35 -8.91 0.63 0.05
N GLY A 36 -7.69 1.12 -0.20
CA GLY A 36 -6.59 0.30 -0.74
C GLY A 36 -6.15 -0.85 0.18
N GLN A 37 -6.47 -0.79 1.47
CA GLN A 37 -6.22 -1.88 2.41
C GLN A 37 -7.03 -3.14 2.09
N ILE A 38 -8.21 -3.00 1.46
CA ILE A 38 -9.07 -4.13 1.13
C ILE A 38 -8.36 -5.10 0.15
N PRO A 39 -7.94 -4.66 -1.05
CA PRO A 39 -7.23 -5.56 -1.97
C PRO A 39 -5.86 -5.98 -1.45
N LEU A 40 -5.13 -5.10 -0.75
CA LEU A 40 -3.81 -5.44 -0.20
C LEU A 40 -3.90 -6.56 0.84
N THR A 41 -4.82 -6.43 1.80
CA THR A 41 -5.03 -7.42 2.86
C THR A 41 -5.47 -8.76 2.28
N LEU A 42 -6.41 -8.76 1.33
CA LEU A 42 -6.83 -9.98 0.64
C LEU A 42 -5.67 -10.66 -0.10
N PHE A 43 -4.79 -9.86 -0.73
CA PHE A 43 -3.61 -10.38 -1.39
C PHE A 43 -2.58 -10.95 -0.40
N ALA A 44 -2.32 -10.26 0.72
CA ALA A 44 -1.41 -10.72 1.76
C ALA A 44 -1.90 -12.05 2.37
N LEU A 45 -3.18 -12.17 2.69
CA LEU A 45 -3.80 -13.42 3.17
C LEU A 45 -3.68 -14.57 2.15
N ARG A 46 -3.68 -14.25 0.85
CA ARG A 46 -3.60 -15.25 -0.23
C ARG A 46 -2.16 -15.68 -0.55
N ARG A 47 -1.18 -14.78 -0.40
CA ARG A 47 0.20 -14.95 -0.91
C ARG A 47 1.28 -14.84 0.17
N GLU A 48 0.86 -14.80 1.43
CA GLU A 48 1.69 -14.66 2.64
C GLU A 48 2.27 -13.25 2.82
N ALA A 49 2.77 -13.00 4.03
CA ALA A 49 3.31 -11.71 4.43
C ALA A 49 4.40 -11.18 3.49
N LYS A 50 5.30 -12.03 2.99
CA LYS A 50 6.41 -11.57 2.13
C LYS A 50 5.94 -10.90 0.83
N ALA A 51 4.95 -11.49 0.17
CA ALA A 51 4.40 -10.92 -1.05
C ALA A 51 3.56 -9.67 -0.72
N GLY A 52 2.76 -9.72 0.35
CA GLY A 52 1.98 -8.59 0.83
C GLY A 52 2.83 -7.37 1.17
N MET A 53 3.95 -7.56 1.87
CA MET A 53 4.85 -6.48 2.29
C MET A 53 5.49 -5.77 1.10
N LEU A 54 5.88 -6.50 0.06
CA LEU A 54 6.44 -5.90 -1.15
C LEU A 54 5.38 -5.18 -2.00
N ALA A 55 4.16 -5.70 -2.08
CA ALA A 55 3.05 -4.98 -2.71
C ALA A 55 2.70 -3.70 -1.93
N GLY A 56 2.67 -3.78 -0.61
CA GLY A 56 2.46 -2.64 0.28
C GLY A 56 3.55 -1.58 0.13
N PHE A 57 4.82 -1.99 0.10
CA PHE A 57 5.95 -1.08 -0.17
C PHE A 57 5.77 -0.33 -1.50
N ILE A 58 5.43 -1.04 -2.58
CA ILE A 58 5.19 -0.40 -3.90
C ILE A 58 4.05 0.62 -3.80
N TRP A 59 2.94 0.27 -3.14
CA TRP A 59 1.83 1.20 -2.92
C TRP A 59 2.25 2.44 -2.12
N GLY A 60 3.04 2.28 -1.05
CA GLY A 60 3.62 3.38 -0.29
C GLY A 60 4.48 4.30 -1.17
N ILE A 61 5.33 3.72 -2.03
CA ILE A 61 6.19 4.47 -2.95
C ILE A 61 5.38 5.19 -4.04
N LEU A 62 4.24 4.63 -4.50
CA LEU A 62 3.40 5.26 -5.53
C LEU A 62 2.79 6.60 -5.09
N HIS A 63 2.70 6.88 -3.78
CA HIS A 63 2.21 8.17 -3.30
C HIS A 63 3.11 9.34 -3.72
N PHE A 64 4.42 9.13 -3.82
CA PHE A 64 5.40 10.17 -4.16
C PHE A 64 5.26 10.70 -5.60
N PRO A 65 5.37 9.87 -6.66
CA PRO A 65 5.25 10.36 -8.03
C PRO A 65 3.85 10.88 -8.36
N LEU A 66 2.82 10.46 -7.62
CA LEU A 66 1.43 10.91 -7.80
C LEU A 66 1.09 12.16 -6.96
N GLY A 67 2.05 12.72 -6.22
CA GLY A 67 1.84 13.91 -5.40
C GLY A 67 0.80 13.71 -4.29
N GLN A 68 0.59 12.46 -3.84
CA GLN A 68 -0.34 12.10 -2.76
C GLN A 68 0.36 12.04 -1.39
N VAL A 69 1.49 12.74 -1.24
CA VAL A 69 2.27 12.80 -0.01
C VAL A 69 1.95 14.07 0.75
N TYR A 70 1.64 13.93 2.03
CA TYR A 70 1.58 15.02 2.99
C TYR A 70 2.92 15.11 3.71
N TYR A 71 3.72 16.10 3.32
CA TYR A 71 5.10 16.24 3.79
C TYR A 71 5.17 17.17 5.01
N LEU A 72 5.61 16.64 6.16
CA LEU A 72 5.93 17.41 7.36
C LEU A 72 7.43 17.39 7.68
N SER A 73 8.08 16.23 7.48
CA SER A 73 9.52 16.06 7.61
C SER A 73 9.99 14.79 6.90
N VAL A 74 11.28 14.67 6.65
CA VAL A 74 11.87 13.45 6.05
C VAL A 74 11.54 12.21 6.88
N VAL A 75 11.65 12.29 8.20
CA VAL A 75 11.39 11.15 9.10
C VAL A 75 9.92 10.76 9.08
N GLN A 76 9.00 11.73 9.12
CA GLN A 76 7.57 11.45 9.06
C GLN A 76 7.19 10.75 7.75
N VAL A 77 7.67 11.24 6.61
CA VAL A 77 7.33 10.64 5.32
C VAL A 77 7.89 9.22 5.19
N LEU A 78 9.09 8.94 5.72
CA LEU A 78 9.65 7.58 5.74
C LEU A 78 8.80 6.62 6.58
N ILE A 79 8.29 7.08 7.71
CA ILE A 79 7.45 6.29 8.61
C ILE A 79 6.07 6.04 7.98
N GLU A 80 5.43 7.10 7.48
CA GLU A 80 4.02 7.05 7.05
C GLU A 80 3.81 6.43 5.67
N TYR A 81 4.81 6.47 4.78
CA TYR A 81 4.67 5.98 3.40
C TYR A 81 5.43 4.65 3.16
N PRO A 82 6.77 4.59 3.12
CA PRO A 82 7.46 3.30 2.97
C PRO A 82 7.17 2.30 4.10
N ILE A 83 7.37 2.70 5.36
CA ILE A 83 7.36 1.76 6.48
C ILE A 83 5.93 1.29 6.78
N ALA A 84 5.00 2.20 7.02
CA ALA A 84 3.61 1.84 7.36
C ALA A 84 2.97 0.95 6.29
N TYR A 85 3.12 1.29 5.01
CA TYR A 85 2.52 0.51 3.92
C TYR A 85 3.21 -0.85 3.73
N THR A 86 4.52 -0.95 3.97
CA THR A 86 5.20 -2.26 3.98
C THR A 86 4.61 -3.15 5.06
N PHE A 87 4.42 -2.63 6.27
CA PHE A 87 3.88 -3.39 7.40
C PHE A 87 2.40 -3.74 7.25
N ALA A 88 1.62 -3.05 6.41
CA ALA A 88 0.27 -3.47 6.06
C ALA A 88 0.24 -4.89 5.44
N GLY A 89 1.32 -5.29 4.78
CA GLY A 89 1.49 -6.65 4.26
C GLY A 89 1.63 -7.74 5.34
N ALA A 90 1.87 -7.38 6.61
CA ALA A 90 1.92 -8.32 7.72
C ALA A 90 0.55 -8.96 8.04
N ALA A 91 -0.54 -8.49 7.41
CA ALA A 91 -1.84 -9.12 7.48
C ALA A 91 -1.86 -10.57 6.93
N GLY A 92 -0.82 -10.98 6.20
CA GLY A 92 -0.64 -12.35 5.70
C GLY A 92 0.15 -13.28 6.63
N LEU A 93 0.34 -12.91 7.90
CA LEU A 93 0.85 -13.79 8.97
C LEU A 93 -0.29 -14.64 9.55
#